data_AF-A0A367P6Q7-F1
#
_entry.id   AF-A0A367P6Q7-F1
#
_cell.length_a   1.000
_cell.length_b   1.000
_cell.length_c   1.000
_cell.angle_alpha   90.00
_cell.angle_beta   90.00
_cell.angle_gamma   90.00
#
_symmetry.space_group_name_H-M   'P 1'
#
loop_
_entity.id
_entity.type
_entity.pdbx_description
1 polymer ?
#
loop_
_entity_poly.entity_id
_entity_poly.type
_entity_poly.pdbx_seq_one_letter_code
_entity_poly.pdbx_strand_id
1 'polypeptide(L)'
;MPDTEDLEDWASDEFGGAQLGDARRTQRLVALARGLAQKAHVSFPQALSGAQLKAAYRFFDNEAVDPDGILASHVAQTVGRMQQVPVVLAVQDTTEFNLANLPATEGLGHGTGGNLHGFMLHSVLAVTPEGLPLGVLSMKTWVRAPQASGKAKQRRALSIREKESVKWLEGLECLEPLKMQCPDTHLVAVSDREGDVYDVFLAPRPAGVDWLVRAAWNR
;
A
#
# COMPACT_ATOMS: atom_id res chain seq x y z
N MET A 1 -7.37 -20.21 -24.20
CA MET A 1 -5.93 -20.51 -24.09
C MET A 1 -5.19 -19.35 -24.71
N PRO A 2 -4.49 -18.51 -23.94
CA PRO A 2 -3.43 -17.70 -24.50
C PRO A 2 -2.09 -18.35 -24.13
N ASP A 3 -1.55 -19.12 -25.08
CA ASP A 3 -0.11 -19.35 -25.20
C ASP A 3 0.36 -18.48 -26.37
N THR A 4 1.09 -17.42 -26.05
CA THR A 4 2.04 -16.74 -26.92
C THR A 4 3.17 -16.25 -26.02
N GLU A 5 4.36 -16.77 -26.30
CA GLU A 5 5.63 -16.54 -25.62
C GLU A 5 5.93 -15.04 -25.38
N ASP A 6 6.64 -14.76 -24.28
CA ASP A 6 7.30 -13.49 -23.95
C ASP A 6 6.42 -12.24 -23.80
N LEU A 7 5.46 -12.29 -22.87
CA LEU A 7 5.28 -11.11 -22.02
C LEU A 7 6.47 -11.08 -21.07
N GLU A 8 7.19 -9.97 -21.06
CA GLU A 8 8.22 -9.63 -20.08
C GLU A 8 7.86 -10.20 -18.70
N ASP A 9 8.84 -10.79 -18.04
CA ASP A 9 8.68 -11.45 -16.75
C ASP A 9 8.20 -10.42 -15.72
N TRP A 10 6.88 -10.26 -15.59
CA TRP A 10 6.24 -9.23 -14.76
C TRP A 10 6.86 -9.16 -13.36
N ALA A 11 7.16 -10.30 -12.76
CA ALA A 11 7.77 -10.35 -11.44
C ALA A 11 9.20 -9.78 -11.43
N SER A 12 9.97 -10.01 -12.49
CA SER A 12 11.28 -9.38 -12.68
C SER A 12 11.15 -7.88 -12.93
N ASP A 13 10.14 -7.45 -13.68
CA ASP A 13 9.95 -6.02 -13.94
C ASP A 13 9.53 -5.27 -12.67
N GLU A 14 8.55 -5.77 -11.92
CA GLU A 14 8.07 -5.14 -10.69
C GLU A 14 9.06 -5.25 -9.52
N PHE A 15 9.81 -6.35 -9.42
CA PHE A 15 10.60 -6.66 -8.21
C PHE A 15 12.10 -6.88 -8.44
N GLY A 16 12.57 -6.90 -9.70
CA GLY A 16 13.98 -7.11 -10.02
C GLY A 16 14.89 -5.98 -9.52
N GLY A 17 14.34 -4.78 -9.38
CA GLY A 17 15.04 -3.61 -8.83
C GLY A 17 15.05 -3.52 -7.29
N ALA A 18 14.46 -4.48 -6.57
CA ALA A 18 14.34 -4.38 -5.11
C ALA A 18 15.71 -4.42 -4.42
N GLN A 19 15.95 -3.50 -3.49
CA GLN A 19 17.23 -3.36 -2.77
C GLN A 19 17.13 -3.94 -1.36
N LEU A 20 17.17 -5.27 -1.26
CA LEU A 20 16.97 -5.99 0.02
C LEU A 20 18.30 -6.32 0.75
N GLY A 21 19.37 -5.57 0.46
CA GLY A 21 20.71 -5.74 1.04
C GLY A 21 21.49 -7.00 0.60
N ASP A 22 20.87 -7.91 -0.17
CA ASP A 22 21.52 -9.08 -0.76
C ASP A 22 20.79 -9.49 -2.05
N ALA A 23 21.51 -9.65 -3.16
CA ALA A 23 20.94 -10.01 -4.45
C ALA A 23 20.13 -11.32 -4.42
N ARG A 24 20.47 -12.26 -3.53
CA ARG A 24 19.75 -13.53 -3.36
C ARG A 24 18.34 -13.31 -2.78
N ARG A 25 18.14 -12.26 -1.98
CA ARG A 25 16.82 -11.88 -1.45
C ARG A 25 15.96 -11.29 -2.57
N THR A 26 16.51 -10.41 -3.40
CA THR A 26 15.82 -9.88 -4.58
C THR A 26 15.43 -10.99 -5.55
N GLN A 27 16.35 -11.90 -5.87
CA GLN A 27 16.05 -13.08 -6.69
C GLN A 27 14.96 -13.97 -6.06
N ARG A 28 14.95 -14.09 -4.73
CA ARG A 28 13.91 -14.83 -4.01
C ARG A 28 12.56 -14.14 -4.11
N LEU A 29 12.50 -12.82 -3.93
CA LEU A 29 11.27 -12.02 -4.06
C LEU A 29 10.65 -12.23 -5.44
N VAL A 30 11.44 -12.05 -6.50
CA VAL A 30 11.03 -12.24 -7.89
C VAL A 30 10.49 -13.66 -8.13
N ALA A 31 11.20 -14.69 -7.66
CA ALA A 31 10.75 -16.08 -7.79
C ALA A 31 9.45 -16.37 -7.01
N LEU A 32 9.29 -15.79 -5.82
CA LEU A 32 8.06 -15.92 -5.02
C LEU A 32 6.90 -15.21 -5.69
N ALA A 33 7.07 -13.97 -6.13
CA ALA A 33 6.05 -13.19 -6.84
C ALA A 33 5.56 -13.95 -8.09
N ARG A 34 6.47 -14.49 -8.90
CA ARG A 34 6.12 -15.31 -10.07
C ARG A 34 5.30 -16.55 -9.70
N GLY A 35 5.75 -17.31 -8.70
CA GLY A 35 5.07 -18.53 -8.28
C GLY A 35 3.70 -18.28 -7.64
N LEU A 36 3.59 -17.23 -6.83
CA LEU A 36 2.35 -16.88 -6.14
C LEU A 36 1.33 -16.24 -7.08
N ALA A 37 1.74 -15.44 -8.07
CA ALA A 37 0.83 -14.86 -9.06
C ALA A 37 0.06 -15.93 -9.86
N GLN A 38 0.72 -17.04 -10.22
CA GLN A 38 0.10 -18.15 -10.94
C GLN A 38 -0.91 -18.94 -10.09
N LYS A 39 -0.83 -18.83 -8.77
CA LYS A 39 -1.62 -19.63 -7.81
C LYS A 39 -2.16 -18.77 -6.67
N ALA A 40 -2.59 -17.54 -6.97
CA ALA A 40 -2.95 -16.54 -5.98
C ALA A 40 -4.15 -16.92 -5.09
N HIS A 41 -4.92 -17.94 -5.48
CA HIS A 41 -6.14 -18.38 -4.80
C HIS A 41 -5.90 -19.52 -3.78
N VAL A 42 -4.67 -20.02 -3.63
CA VAL A 42 -4.36 -21.12 -2.71
C VAL A 42 -3.32 -20.72 -1.66
N SER A 43 -3.24 -21.50 -0.59
CA SER A 43 -2.25 -21.31 0.47
C SER A 43 -0.81 -21.54 -0.03
N PHE A 44 0.19 -21.01 0.68
CA PHE A 44 1.60 -21.23 0.33
C PHE A 44 1.99 -22.71 0.21
N PRO A 45 1.57 -23.62 1.13
CA PRO A 45 1.86 -25.04 0.99
C PRO A 45 1.25 -25.70 -0.25
N GLN A 46 0.15 -25.15 -0.78
CA GLN A 46 -0.47 -25.62 -2.03
C GLN A 46 0.19 -24.98 -3.26
N ALA A 47 0.63 -23.73 -3.15
CA ALA A 47 1.25 -23.01 -4.25
C ALA A 47 2.68 -23.49 -4.54
N LEU A 48 3.45 -23.80 -3.50
CA LEU A 48 4.90 -23.97 -3.53
C LEU A 48 5.32 -25.43 -3.24
N SER A 49 6.40 -25.89 -3.87
CA SER A 49 7.07 -27.14 -3.49
C SER A 49 7.69 -27.05 -2.09
N GLY A 50 8.05 -28.19 -1.48
CA GLY A 50 8.62 -28.21 -0.12
C GLY A 50 9.86 -27.32 0.07
N ALA A 51 10.77 -27.29 -0.91
CA ALA A 51 11.94 -26.42 -0.87
C ALA A 51 11.58 -24.93 -1.04
N GLN A 52 10.65 -24.62 -1.95
CA GLN A 52 10.16 -23.25 -2.17
C GLN A 52 9.39 -22.73 -0.95
N LEU A 53 8.55 -23.55 -0.33
CA LEU A 53 7.80 -23.22 0.87
C LEU A 53 8.73 -22.87 2.03
N LYS A 54 9.75 -23.70 2.29
CA LYS A 54 10.76 -23.41 3.31
C LYS A 54 11.52 -22.12 3.02
N ALA A 55 11.80 -21.84 1.75
CA ALA A 55 12.44 -20.60 1.34
C ALA A 55 11.51 -19.37 1.50
N ALA A 56 10.21 -19.53 1.24
CA ALA A 56 9.21 -18.48 1.45
C ALA A 56 9.11 -18.10 2.92
N TYR A 57 8.96 -19.08 3.82
CA TYR A 57 8.92 -18.80 5.26
C TYR A 57 10.18 -18.09 5.74
N ARG A 58 11.37 -18.56 5.32
CA ARG A 58 12.64 -17.88 5.64
C ARG A 58 12.76 -16.48 5.05
N PHE A 59 12.07 -16.20 3.95
CA PHE A 59 12.08 -14.88 3.33
C PHE A 59 11.20 -13.90 4.12
N PHE A 60 9.98 -14.31 4.49
CA PHE A 60 9.06 -13.48 5.28
C PHE A 60 9.47 -13.32 6.74
N ASP A 61 10.23 -14.26 7.30
CA ASP A 61 10.79 -14.22 8.66
C ASP A 61 12.16 -13.49 8.72
N ASN A 62 12.58 -12.86 7.63
CA ASN A 62 13.89 -12.19 7.55
C ASN A 62 13.76 -10.72 7.95
N GLU A 63 14.37 -10.32 9.08
CA GLU A 63 14.35 -8.94 9.55
C GLU A 63 14.93 -7.92 8.57
N ALA A 64 15.78 -8.36 7.62
CA ALA A 64 16.34 -7.50 6.59
C ALA A 64 15.47 -7.40 5.31
N VAL A 65 14.25 -7.94 5.35
CA VAL A 65 13.24 -7.84 4.31
C VAL A 65 11.99 -7.21 4.93
N ASP A 66 11.78 -5.93 4.66
CA ASP A 66 10.61 -5.19 5.11
C ASP A 66 9.65 -4.86 3.94
N PRO A 67 8.38 -4.51 4.24
CA PRO A 67 7.40 -4.17 3.21
C PRO A 67 7.81 -3.00 2.30
N ASP A 68 8.48 -1.97 2.83
CA ASP A 68 8.88 -0.80 2.05
C ASP A 68 9.97 -1.18 1.04
N GLY A 69 10.93 -2.00 1.45
CA GLY A 69 11.97 -2.54 0.57
C GLY A 69 11.42 -3.44 -0.55
N ILE A 70 10.34 -4.18 -0.29
CA ILE A 70 9.62 -4.96 -1.31
C ILE A 70 8.86 -4.02 -2.26
N LEU A 71 8.15 -3.04 -1.71
CA LEU A 71 7.24 -2.17 -2.46
C LEU A 71 7.99 -1.14 -3.32
N ALA A 72 9.18 -0.71 -2.92
CA ALA A 72 9.93 0.36 -3.58
C ALA A 72 10.15 0.15 -5.09
N SER A 73 10.52 -1.07 -5.52
CA SER A 73 10.70 -1.35 -6.95
C SER A 73 9.39 -1.32 -7.72
N HIS A 74 8.30 -1.80 -7.11
CA HIS A 74 6.95 -1.76 -7.70
C HIS A 74 6.46 -0.32 -7.85
N VAL A 75 6.76 0.55 -6.86
CA VAL A 75 6.46 1.99 -6.95
C VAL A 75 7.24 2.61 -8.10
N ALA A 76 8.52 2.26 -8.28
CA ALA A 76 9.32 2.77 -9.39
C ALA A 76 8.72 2.40 -10.77
N GLN A 77 8.27 1.16 -10.94
CA GLN A 77 7.57 0.75 -12.16
C GLN A 77 6.22 1.46 -12.32
N THR A 78 5.49 1.67 -11.22
CA THR A 78 4.24 2.43 -11.21
C THR A 78 4.47 3.87 -11.65
N VAL A 79 5.53 4.53 -11.18
CA VAL A 79 5.95 5.86 -11.63
C VAL A 79 6.27 5.88 -13.12
N GLY A 80 7.01 4.88 -13.62
CA GLY A 80 7.27 4.75 -15.05
C GLY A 80 5.99 4.69 -15.89
N ARG A 81 4.96 3.98 -15.41
CA ARG A 81 3.63 3.94 -16.04
C ARG A 81 2.89 5.28 -15.93
N MET A 82 2.96 5.96 -14.78
CA MET A 82 2.35 7.28 -14.58
C MET A 82 2.89 8.34 -15.54
N GLN A 83 4.20 8.31 -15.83
CA GLN A 83 4.84 9.23 -16.77
C GLN A 83 4.28 9.13 -18.20
N GLN A 84 3.61 8.03 -18.56
CA GLN A 84 3.04 7.81 -19.89
C GLN A 84 1.62 8.37 -20.04
N VAL A 85 1.03 8.91 -18.98
CA VAL A 85 -0.35 9.41 -18.98
C VAL A 85 -0.42 10.85 -18.47
N PRO A 86 -1.35 11.66 -19.00
CA PRO A 86 -1.44 13.08 -18.63
C PRO A 86 -2.11 13.30 -17.28
N VAL A 87 -2.92 12.36 -16.78
CA VAL A 87 -3.66 12.47 -15.52
C VAL A 87 -3.63 11.13 -14.80
N VAL A 88 -3.36 11.17 -13.49
CA VAL A 88 -3.42 10.02 -12.58
C VAL A 88 -4.28 10.36 -11.38
N LEU A 89 -5.22 9.49 -11.08
CA LEU A 89 -5.98 9.49 -9.83
C LEU A 89 -5.23 8.64 -8.81
N ALA A 90 -4.77 9.26 -7.73
CA ALA A 90 -4.18 8.60 -6.57
C ALA A 90 -5.28 8.31 -5.54
N VAL A 91 -5.97 7.18 -5.72
CA VAL A 91 -7.11 6.77 -4.91
C VAL A 91 -6.64 6.21 -3.58
N GLN A 92 -7.13 6.76 -2.49
CA GLN A 92 -6.76 6.36 -1.14
C GLN A 92 -7.94 5.74 -0.41
N ASP A 93 -7.70 4.63 0.28
CA ASP A 93 -8.71 4.02 1.15
C ASP A 93 -8.07 3.19 2.26
N THR A 94 -8.84 2.92 3.31
CA THR A 94 -8.44 2.06 4.43
C THR A 94 -9.21 0.76 4.41
N THR A 95 -8.50 -0.36 4.45
CA THR A 95 -9.08 -1.68 4.70
C THR A 95 -8.56 -2.28 6.01
N GLU A 96 -9.27 -3.28 6.50
CA GLU A 96 -8.92 -4.04 7.70
C GLU A 96 -8.73 -5.51 7.35
N PHE A 97 -7.64 -6.08 7.84
CA PHE A 97 -7.40 -7.52 7.77
C PHE A 97 -7.84 -8.16 9.07
N ASN A 98 -8.90 -8.98 9.01
CA ASN A 98 -9.39 -9.76 10.14
C ASN A 98 -8.82 -11.18 10.08
N LEU A 99 -7.99 -11.51 11.07
CA LEU A 99 -7.28 -12.79 11.23
C LEU A 99 -7.77 -13.56 12.47
N ALA A 100 -9.02 -13.35 12.91
CA ALA A 100 -9.60 -14.02 14.08
C ALA A 100 -9.61 -15.56 14.00
N ASN A 101 -9.53 -16.11 12.80
CA ASN A 101 -9.42 -17.55 12.55
C ASN A 101 -7.99 -18.10 12.68
N LEU A 102 -6.98 -17.26 12.93
CA LEU A 102 -5.57 -17.65 13.07
C LEU A 102 -5.11 -17.39 14.51
N PRO A 103 -5.43 -18.28 15.47
CA PRO A 103 -5.19 -18.04 16.90
C PRO A 103 -3.71 -17.98 17.30
N ALA A 104 -2.81 -18.47 16.44
CA ALA A 104 -1.37 -18.43 16.66
C ALA A 104 -0.71 -17.15 16.11
N THR A 105 -1.47 -16.25 15.49
CA THR A 105 -0.93 -14.99 14.95
C THR A 105 -0.77 -13.97 16.06
N GLU A 106 0.47 -13.52 16.27
CA GLU A 106 0.83 -12.52 17.26
C GLU A 106 0.88 -11.11 16.65
N GLY A 107 1.03 -10.08 17.51
CA GLY A 107 1.20 -8.70 17.07
C GLY A 107 -0.07 -8.03 16.52
N LEU A 108 -1.25 -8.64 16.68
CA LEU A 108 -2.52 -8.11 16.21
C LEU A 108 -3.13 -7.06 17.17
N GLY A 109 -3.93 -6.15 16.62
CA GLY A 109 -4.68 -5.13 17.35
C GLY A 109 -6.19 -5.26 17.20
N HIS A 110 -6.91 -4.25 17.67
CA HIS A 110 -8.36 -4.20 17.50
C HIS A 110 -8.76 -3.84 16.08
N GLY A 111 -9.70 -4.63 15.58
CA GLY A 111 -10.49 -4.33 14.41
C GLY A 111 -11.67 -3.39 14.67
N THR A 112 -12.35 -3.05 13.60
CA THR A 112 -13.62 -2.31 13.60
C THR A 112 -14.69 -3.21 14.22
N GLY A 113 -15.43 -2.68 15.20
CA GLY A 113 -16.40 -3.46 15.97
C GLY A 113 -15.82 -4.18 17.20
N GLY A 114 -14.54 -3.99 17.52
CA GLY A 114 -13.97 -4.37 18.83
C GLY A 114 -13.31 -5.75 18.89
N ASN A 115 -13.38 -6.55 17.83
CA ASN A 115 -12.71 -7.85 17.75
C ASN A 115 -11.17 -7.68 17.80
N LEU A 116 -10.49 -8.49 18.63
CA LEU A 116 -9.06 -8.39 18.96
C LEU A 116 -8.13 -9.14 17.99
N HIS A 117 -8.30 -9.04 16.67
CA HIS A 117 -7.60 -9.97 15.77
C HIS A 117 -7.28 -9.42 14.39
N GLY A 118 -6.78 -8.18 14.27
CA GLY A 118 -6.44 -7.65 12.95
C GLY A 118 -5.43 -6.54 12.92
N PHE A 119 -5.20 -6.04 11.71
CA PHE A 119 -4.43 -4.83 11.45
C PHE A 119 -5.10 -4.01 10.34
N MET A 120 -4.78 -2.73 10.29
CA MET A 120 -5.27 -1.81 9.28
C MET A 120 -4.25 -1.65 8.17
N LEU A 121 -4.73 -1.45 6.95
CA LEU A 121 -3.94 -1.05 5.80
C LEU A 121 -4.58 0.19 5.18
N HIS A 122 -3.81 1.27 5.05
CA HIS A 122 -4.15 2.40 4.21
C HIS A 122 -3.27 2.36 2.96
N SER A 123 -3.88 2.38 1.78
CA SER A 123 -3.14 2.32 0.53
C SER A 123 -3.46 3.52 -0.36
N VAL A 124 -2.51 3.84 -1.24
CA VAL A 124 -2.69 4.78 -2.34
C VAL A 124 -2.49 4.03 -3.65
N LEU A 125 -3.55 3.92 -4.45
CA LEU A 125 -3.56 3.22 -5.74
C LEU A 125 -3.60 4.25 -6.87
N ALA A 126 -2.63 4.18 -7.78
CA ALA A 126 -2.63 4.97 -9.01
C ALA A 126 -3.54 4.32 -10.06
N VAL A 127 -4.50 5.08 -10.58
CA VAL A 127 -5.38 4.68 -11.67
C VAL A 127 -5.56 5.82 -12.68
N THR A 128 -5.82 5.51 -13.95
CA THR A 128 -6.21 6.53 -14.93
C THR A 128 -7.66 6.97 -14.72
N PRO A 129 -8.10 8.12 -15.30
CA PRO A 129 -9.50 8.53 -15.27
C PRO A 129 -10.48 7.50 -15.86
N GLU A 130 -10.01 6.66 -16.78
CA GLU A 130 -10.76 5.56 -17.41
C GLU A 130 -10.82 4.31 -16.54
N GLY A 131 -10.12 4.29 -15.40
CA GLY A 131 -10.10 3.18 -14.46
C GLY A 131 -9.02 2.12 -14.72
N LEU A 132 -8.02 2.40 -15.56
CA LEU A 132 -6.88 1.50 -15.75
C LEU A 132 -5.95 1.57 -14.52
N PRO A 133 -5.72 0.46 -13.79
CA PRO A 133 -4.77 0.45 -12.68
C PRO A 133 -3.33 0.57 -13.18
N LEU A 134 -2.60 1.52 -12.62
CA LEU A 134 -1.17 1.74 -12.88
C LEU A 134 -0.29 1.14 -11.79
N GLY A 135 -0.81 0.92 -10.58
CA GLY A 135 -0.07 0.26 -9.50
C GLY A 135 -0.22 0.97 -8.16
N VAL A 136 0.51 0.49 -7.16
CA VAL A 136 0.41 0.97 -5.77
C VAL A 136 1.53 1.97 -5.53
N LEU A 137 1.20 3.10 -4.93
CA LEU A 137 2.14 4.18 -4.61
C LEU A 137 2.61 4.16 -3.16
N SER A 138 1.74 3.71 -2.25
CA SER A 138 2.03 3.65 -0.82
C SER A 138 1.14 2.62 -0.14
N MET A 139 1.69 1.97 0.88
CA MET A 139 0.96 1.09 1.79
C MET A 139 1.45 1.36 3.21
N LYS A 140 0.55 1.79 4.09
CA LYS A 140 0.83 1.96 5.51
C LYS A 140 0.01 0.97 6.31
N THR A 141 0.68 0.19 7.15
CA THR A 141 0.02 -0.73 8.08
C THR A 141 0.18 -0.26 9.52
N TRP A 142 -0.83 -0.54 10.35
CA TRP A 142 -0.74 -0.31 11.79
C TRP A 142 -1.73 -1.21 12.54
N VAL A 143 -1.53 -1.31 13.85
CA VAL A 143 -2.45 -1.99 14.76
C VAL A 143 -3.05 -0.98 15.72
N ARG A 144 -4.36 -1.08 15.97
CA ARG A 144 -5.01 -0.29 17.02
C ARG A 144 -4.78 -0.97 18.36
N ALA A 145 -3.86 -0.43 19.15
CA ALA A 145 -3.51 -1.00 20.45
C ALA A 145 -4.73 -1.05 21.39
N PRO A 146 -4.93 -2.15 22.16
CA PRO A 146 -6.07 -2.29 23.09
C PRO A 146 -6.23 -1.17 24.10
N GLN A 147 -5.10 -0.65 24.56
CA GLN A 147 -5.04 0.40 25.57
C GLN A 147 -5.36 1.80 25.01
N ALA A 148 -5.53 1.95 23.70
CA ALA A 148 -5.84 3.23 23.04
C ALA A 148 -7.36 3.48 22.89
N SER A 149 -8.20 2.52 23.25
CA SER A 149 -9.66 2.64 23.21
C SER A 149 -10.18 3.71 24.20
N GLY A 150 -11.31 4.35 23.88
CA GLY A 150 -11.98 5.32 24.78
C GLY A 150 -11.39 6.74 24.83
N LYS A 151 -10.28 7.03 24.15
CA LYS A 151 -9.62 8.36 24.16
C LYS A 151 -10.27 9.43 23.27
N ALA A 152 -11.56 9.28 22.93
CA ALA A 152 -12.28 10.20 22.03
C ALA A 152 -12.22 11.67 22.48
N LYS A 153 -12.29 11.91 23.80
CA LYS A 153 -12.24 13.26 24.39
C LYS A 153 -10.86 13.92 24.28
N GLN A 154 -9.78 13.14 24.17
CA GLN A 154 -8.41 13.65 24.06
C GLN A 154 -8.03 13.98 22.61
N ARG A 155 -8.74 13.43 21.62
CA ARG A 155 -8.43 13.63 20.18
C ARG A 155 -8.46 15.10 19.76
N ARG A 156 -9.24 15.96 20.42
CA ARG A 156 -9.29 17.40 20.09
C ARG A 156 -8.01 18.14 20.47
N ALA A 157 -7.28 17.66 21.47
CA ALA A 157 -6.02 18.25 21.93
C ALA A 157 -4.79 17.71 21.17
N LEU A 158 -4.94 16.56 20.50
CA LEU A 158 -3.86 15.96 19.71
C LEU A 158 -3.67 16.68 18.38
N SER A 159 -2.43 16.75 17.92
CA SER A 159 -2.10 17.15 16.55
C SER A 159 -2.58 16.09 15.55
N ILE A 160 -2.70 16.44 14.26
CA ILE A 160 -3.08 15.46 13.24
C ILE A 160 -2.11 14.27 13.19
N ARG A 161 -0.81 14.52 13.42
CA ARG A 161 0.26 13.50 13.35
C ARG A 161 0.12 12.38 14.38
N GLU A 162 -0.58 12.63 15.48
CA GLU A 162 -0.81 11.65 16.53
C GLU A 162 -2.13 10.88 16.36
N LYS A 163 -2.91 11.21 15.33
CA LYS A 163 -4.22 10.60 15.06
C LYS A 163 -4.12 9.62 13.92
N GLU A 164 -4.99 8.62 13.92
CA GLU A 164 -5.12 7.69 12.78
C GLU A 164 -5.51 8.40 11.48
N SER A 165 -6.24 9.52 11.56
CA SER A 165 -6.58 10.34 10.39
C SER A 165 -5.37 10.96 9.69
N VAL A 166 -4.17 10.89 10.27
CA VAL A 166 -2.91 11.27 9.61
C VAL A 166 -2.69 10.52 8.30
N LYS A 167 -3.24 9.30 8.18
CA LYS A 167 -3.11 8.46 6.97
C LYS A 167 -3.51 9.18 5.69
N TRP A 168 -4.55 10.02 5.73
CA TRP A 168 -5.02 10.82 4.60
C TRP A 168 -4.05 11.95 4.23
N LEU A 169 -3.42 12.55 5.24
CA LEU A 169 -2.39 13.57 5.03
C LEU A 169 -1.11 12.94 4.46
N GLU A 170 -0.65 11.83 5.03
CA GLU A 170 0.53 11.10 4.53
C GLU A 170 0.32 10.58 3.11
N GLY A 171 -0.89 10.10 2.79
CA GLY A 171 -1.23 9.69 1.43
C GLY A 171 -1.23 10.84 0.44
N LEU A 172 -1.58 12.07 0.86
CA LEU A 172 -1.40 13.27 0.03
C LEU A 172 0.08 13.65 -0.10
N GLU A 173 0.83 13.63 1.01
CA GLU A 173 2.25 13.99 1.06
C GLU A 173 3.11 13.06 0.20
N CYS A 174 2.72 11.79 0.03
CA CYS A 174 3.43 10.88 -0.86
C CYS A 174 3.41 11.34 -2.33
N LEU A 175 2.47 12.20 -2.74
CA LEU A 175 2.37 12.69 -4.11
C LEU A 175 3.38 13.80 -4.44
N GLU A 176 3.89 14.53 -3.46
CA GLU A 176 4.88 15.60 -3.69
C GLU A 176 6.16 15.08 -4.37
N PRO A 177 6.86 14.05 -3.84
CA PRO A 177 8.02 13.49 -4.52
C PRO A 177 7.67 12.78 -5.84
N LEU A 178 6.45 12.27 -5.99
CA LEU A 178 6.00 11.66 -7.25
C LEU A 178 5.76 12.72 -8.33
N LYS A 179 5.26 13.90 -7.94
CA LYS A 179 5.07 15.01 -8.88
C LYS A 179 6.38 15.50 -9.47
N MET A 180 7.46 15.52 -8.68
CA MET A 180 8.81 15.83 -9.18
C MET A 180 9.29 14.82 -10.23
N GLN A 181 8.91 13.55 -10.10
CA GLN A 181 9.25 12.48 -11.04
C GLN A 181 8.32 12.45 -12.26
N CYS A 182 7.11 13.00 -12.15
CA CYS A 182 6.10 13.06 -13.21
C CYS A 182 5.71 14.52 -13.50
N PRO A 183 6.62 15.36 -14.03
CA PRO A 183 6.37 16.79 -14.21
C PRO A 183 5.21 17.08 -15.18
N ASP A 184 5.02 16.22 -16.18
CA ASP A 184 3.99 16.38 -17.21
C ASP A 184 2.66 15.69 -16.84
N THR A 185 2.64 14.88 -15.78
CA THR A 185 1.43 14.17 -15.32
C THR A 185 0.75 14.96 -14.22
N HIS A 186 -0.53 15.28 -14.38
CA HIS A 186 -1.36 15.86 -13.34
C HIS A 186 -1.79 14.79 -12.33
N LEU A 187 -1.62 15.03 -11.04
CA LEU A 187 -1.96 14.07 -9.98
C LEU A 187 -3.19 14.56 -9.21
N VAL A 188 -4.18 13.69 -9.02
CA VAL A 188 -5.37 13.98 -8.21
C VAL A 188 -5.47 12.99 -7.07
N ALA A 189 -5.26 13.44 -5.83
CA ALA A 189 -5.55 12.63 -4.65
C ALA A 189 -7.07 12.45 -4.52
N VAL A 190 -7.56 11.21 -4.46
CA VAL A 190 -8.99 10.92 -4.36
C VAL A 190 -9.29 10.19 -3.06
N SER A 191 -10.26 10.67 -2.30
CA SER A 191 -10.71 10.03 -1.07
C SER A 191 -12.23 10.16 -0.87
N ASP A 192 -12.76 9.23 -0.09
CA ASP A 192 -14.17 9.23 0.28
C ASP A 192 -14.46 10.24 1.43
N ARG A 193 -15.57 10.06 2.13
CA ARG A 193 -16.00 10.97 3.22
C ARG A 193 -15.11 10.91 4.44
N GLU A 194 -14.40 9.81 4.68
CA GLU A 194 -13.46 9.73 5.80
C GLU A 194 -12.23 10.62 5.56
N GLY A 195 -11.89 10.87 4.29
CA GLY A 195 -10.84 11.81 3.89
C GLY A 195 -11.20 13.30 4.04
N ASP A 196 -12.44 13.64 4.42
CA ASP A 196 -12.87 15.02 4.70
C ASP A 196 -12.29 15.55 6.03
N VAL A 197 -10.96 15.68 6.07
CA VAL A 197 -10.14 16.06 7.22
C VAL A 197 -9.58 17.46 6.99
N TYR A 198 -9.79 18.38 7.93
CA TYR A 198 -9.37 19.79 7.79
C TYR A 198 -7.88 19.95 7.42
N ASP A 199 -7.00 19.20 8.07
CA ASP A 199 -5.55 19.24 7.84
C ASP A 199 -5.14 18.87 6.40
N VAL A 200 -5.91 18.03 5.69
CA VAL A 200 -5.66 17.71 4.28
C VAL A 200 -5.82 18.94 3.40
N PHE A 201 -6.80 19.81 3.71
CA PHE A 201 -7.04 21.04 2.94
C PHE A 201 -6.07 22.18 3.31
N LEU A 202 -5.39 22.08 4.47
CA LEU A 202 -4.33 22.99 4.86
C LEU A 202 -2.95 22.59 4.32
N ALA A 203 -2.79 21.33 3.90
CA ALA A 203 -1.54 20.83 3.38
C ALA A 203 -1.09 21.66 2.16
N PRO A 204 0.22 21.88 1.99
CA PRO A 204 0.75 22.50 0.78
C PRO A 204 0.26 21.76 -0.46
N ARG A 205 -0.08 22.52 -1.50
CA ARG A 205 -0.54 21.97 -2.77
C ARG A 205 0.45 22.35 -3.88
N PRO A 206 1.37 21.45 -4.25
CA PRO A 206 2.27 21.66 -5.38
C PRO A 206 1.51 21.91 -6.68
N ALA A 207 2.10 22.64 -7.61
CA ALA A 207 1.50 22.83 -8.93
C ALA A 207 1.32 21.49 -9.65
N GLY A 208 0.13 21.25 -10.19
CA GLY A 208 -0.22 19.99 -10.86
C GLY A 208 -0.55 18.83 -9.91
N VAL A 209 -0.74 19.11 -8.62
CA VAL A 209 -1.35 18.20 -7.65
C VAL A 209 -2.66 18.82 -7.16
N ASP A 210 -3.76 18.09 -7.31
CA ASP A 210 -5.07 18.46 -6.79
C ASP A 210 -5.65 17.36 -5.91
N TRP A 211 -6.77 17.62 -5.24
CA TRP A 211 -7.50 16.63 -4.47
C TRP A 211 -8.99 16.67 -4.79
N LEU A 212 -9.62 15.50 -4.75
CA LEU A 212 -11.05 15.29 -4.85
C LEU A 212 -11.50 14.50 -3.62
N VAL A 213 -12.18 15.19 -2.70
CA VAL A 213 -12.61 14.63 -1.42
C VAL A 213 -14.13 14.72 -1.33
N ARG A 214 -14.79 13.62 -1.00
CA ARG A 214 -16.25 13.63 -0.80
C ARG A 214 -16.59 14.32 0.53
N ALA A 215 -17.39 15.38 0.49
CA ALA A 215 -17.74 16.11 1.71
C ALA A 215 -18.53 15.25 2.73
N ALA A 216 -18.16 15.37 4.00
CA ALA A 216 -18.79 14.76 5.16
C ALA A 216 -19.38 15.82 6.10
N TRP A 217 -18.72 16.97 6.23
CA TRP A 217 -19.04 18.03 7.18
C TRP A 217 -19.64 19.26 6.48
N ASN A 218 -20.57 19.93 7.15
CA ASN A 218 -20.97 21.29 6.78
C ASN A 218 -19.89 22.24 7.29
N ARG A 219 -19.12 22.86 6.38
CA ARG A 219 -17.95 23.69 6.68
C ARG A 219 -18.28 25.16 6.54
#